data_AF-A0A964QN39-F1
#
_entry.id   AF-A0A964QN39-F1
#
_cell.length_a   1.000
_cell.length_b   1.000
_cell.length_c   1.000
_cell.angle_alpha   90.00
_cell.angle_beta   90.00
_cell.angle_gamma   90.00
#
_symmetry.space_group_name_H-M   'P 1'
#
loop_
_entity.id
_entity.type
_entity.pdbx_description
1 polymer ?
#
loop_
_entity_poly.entity_id
_entity_poly.type
_entity_poly.pdbx_seq_one_letter_code
_entity_poly.pdbx_strand_id
1 'polypeptide(L)'
;MTVETENALSEKGLASLDYAQQLDWPVFPCHSITEGGACSCGKTGCSGPGKHPRTEHGLKDATTDPTQIRKWWEQYPDANIGIPTGAVSGFDVLDIDPRHGGDISLEVLEAQHGKLPETSEQITGGGGRHILFRHTPGLKSRNGVLPGIDIKADGGYILVAPSNHFSGRRYAWEESSRPEKYFQGRSEVA
;
A
#
# COMPACT_ATOMS: atom_id res chain seq x y z
N MET A 1 -5.12 42.58 -1.36
CA MET A 1 -5.70 41.23 -1.16
C MET A 1 -4.73 40.24 -1.74
N THR A 2 -3.87 39.67 -0.91
CA THR A 2 -3.06 38.51 -1.29
C THR A 2 -4.02 37.34 -1.43
N VAL A 3 -4.14 36.80 -2.63
CA VAL A 3 -4.78 35.50 -2.84
C VAL A 3 -3.86 34.52 -2.11
N GLU A 4 -4.25 34.05 -0.94
CA GLU A 4 -3.61 32.89 -0.34
C GLU A 4 -3.80 31.76 -1.36
N THR A 5 -2.72 31.37 -2.03
CA THR A 5 -2.71 30.15 -2.82
C THR A 5 -2.96 29.03 -1.83
N GLU A 6 -4.17 28.45 -1.84
CA GLU A 6 -4.40 27.14 -1.23
C GLU A 6 -3.25 26.25 -1.67
N ASN A 7 -2.40 25.81 -0.73
CA ASN A 7 -1.28 24.94 -1.06
C ASN A 7 -1.89 23.65 -1.60
N ALA A 8 -1.85 23.47 -2.92
CA ALA A 8 -2.33 22.26 -3.56
C ALA A 8 -1.58 21.06 -2.96
N LEU A 9 -2.32 20.02 -2.57
CA LEU A 9 -1.73 18.79 -2.07
C LEU A 9 -0.78 18.19 -3.11
N SER A 10 0.25 17.49 -2.62
CA SER A 10 1.15 16.71 -3.48
C SER A 10 0.41 15.59 -4.21
N GLU A 11 1.04 15.01 -5.24
CA GLU A 11 0.53 13.82 -5.96
C GLU A 11 0.13 12.70 -4.98
N LYS A 12 0.94 12.46 -3.94
CA LYS A 12 0.64 11.44 -2.93
C LYS A 12 -0.52 11.83 -2.03
N GLY A 13 -0.67 13.11 -1.71
CA GLY A 13 -1.82 13.61 -0.95
C GLY A 13 -3.13 13.49 -1.72
N LEU A 14 -3.12 13.85 -3.01
CA LEU A 14 -4.27 13.67 -3.90
C LEU A 14 -4.63 12.20 -4.05
N ALA A 15 -3.65 11.33 -4.34
CA ALA A 15 -3.88 9.89 -4.43
C ALA A 15 -4.44 9.30 -3.12
N SER A 16 -3.99 9.79 -1.97
CA SER A 16 -4.50 9.37 -0.65
C SER A 16 -5.97 9.71 -0.44
N LEU A 17 -6.41 10.88 -0.93
CA LEU A 17 -7.82 11.23 -0.96
C LEU A 17 -8.60 10.34 -1.91
N ASP A 18 -8.05 10.04 -3.10
CA ASP A 18 -8.71 9.16 -4.07
C ASP A 18 -8.93 7.75 -3.51
N TYR A 19 -7.94 7.16 -2.83
CA TYR A 19 -8.11 5.86 -2.17
C TYR A 19 -9.24 5.88 -1.14
N ALA A 20 -9.28 6.91 -0.30
CA ALA A 20 -10.31 7.05 0.73
C ALA A 20 -11.70 7.28 0.13
N GLN A 21 -11.81 8.14 -0.90
CA GLN A 21 -13.10 8.57 -1.43
C GLN A 21 -13.69 7.62 -2.46
N GLN A 22 -12.86 7.00 -3.29
CA GLN A 22 -13.32 6.16 -4.41
C GLN A 22 -13.39 4.67 -4.04
N LEU A 23 -12.54 4.23 -3.10
CA LEU A 23 -12.41 2.82 -2.73
C LEU A 23 -12.79 2.54 -1.27
N ASP A 24 -13.05 3.58 -0.48
CA ASP A 24 -13.27 3.49 0.97
C ASP A 24 -12.12 2.74 1.68
N TRP A 25 -10.90 2.96 1.18
CA TRP A 25 -9.68 2.39 1.75
C TRP A 25 -9.07 3.39 2.73
N PRO A 26 -9.03 3.09 4.04
CA PRO A 26 -8.38 3.97 4.98
C PRO A 26 -6.88 4.05 4.71
N VAL A 27 -6.33 5.24 4.80
CA VAL A 27 -4.92 5.52 4.50
C VAL A 27 -4.21 6.06 5.74
N PHE A 28 -2.89 5.94 5.77
CA PHE A 28 -2.04 6.60 6.76
C PHE A 28 -0.68 6.96 6.14
N PRO A 29 -0.03 8.04 6.63
CA PRO A 29 1.27 8.43 6.13
C PRO A 29 2.38 7.51 6.67
N CYS A 30 3.19 6.99 5.78
CA CYS A 30 4.46 6.35 6.08
C CYS A 30 5.62 7.34 5.90
N HIS A 31 6.77 7.01 6.50
CA HIS A 31 8.01 7.67 6.15
C HIS A 31 8.28 7.52 4.65
N SER A 32 9.02 8.45 4.08
CA SER A 32 9.45 8.45 2.68
C SER A 32 10.97 8.31 2.56
N ILE A 33 11.44 8.05 1.35
CA ILE A 33 12.85 8.17 0.97
C ILE A 33 13.15 9.62 0.62
N THR A 34 14.20 10.18 1.22
CA THR A 34 14.68 11.54 0.93
C THR A 34 15.47 11.56 -0.37
N GLU A 35 15.75 12.75 -0.92
CA GLU A 35 16.58 12.90 -2.12
C GLU A 35 17.99 12.27 -1.96
N GLY A 36 18.53 12.28 -0.74
CA GLY A 36 19.80 11.62 -0.40
C GLY A 36 19.72 10.09 -0.27
N GLY A 37 18.58 9.47 -0.60
CA GLY A 37 18.39 8.01 -0.53
C GLY A 37 18.20 7.44 0.89
N ALA A 38 18.11 8.31 1.90
CA ALA A 38 17.94 7.90 3.29
C ALA A 38 16.45 7.84 3.69
N CYS A 39 16.15 7.13 4.77
CA CYS A 39 14.82 7.20 5.35
C CYS A 39 14.61 8.56 6.02
N SER A 40 13.48 9.19 5.74
CA SER A 40 13.04 10.44 6.40
C SER A 40 12.77 10.32 7.90
N CYS A 41 12.95 9.14 8.52
CA CYS A 41 12.87 8.97 9.97
C CYS A 41 14.16 9.36 10.69
N GLY A 42 15.25 9.63 9.96
CA GLY A 42 16.53 10.05 10.52
C GLY A 42 17.34 8.95 11.19
N LYS A 43 16.82 7.72 11.29
CA LYS A 43 17.56 6.59 11.89
C LYS A 43 18.60 6.06 10.91
N THR A 44 19.88 6.16 11.29
CA THR A 44 20.98 5.47 10.61
C THR A 44 20.73 3.96 10.64
N GLY A 45 20.83 3.29 9.48
CA GLY A 45 20.59 1.85 9.40
C GLY A 45 19.12 1.44 9.57
N CYS A 46 18.17 2.32 9.24
CA CYS A 46 16.74 1.98 9.23
C CYS A 46 16.48 0.66 8.48
N SER A 47 15.83 -0.29 9.15
CA SER A 47 15.57 -1.64 8.61
C SER A 47 14.46 -1.69 7.55
N GLY A 48 13.60 -0.67 7.49
CA GLY A 48 12.55 -0.53 6.48
C GLY A 48 12.44 0.89 5.95
N PRO A 49 13.45 1.40 5.22
CA PRO A 49 13.45 2.78 4.75
C PRO A 49 12.19 3.10 3.96
N GLY A 50 11.47 4.14 4.40
CA GLY A 50 10.25 4.62 3.75
C GLY A 50 9.03 3.69 3.89
N LYS A 51 9.08 2.63 4.70
CA LYS A 51 8.03 1.59 4.79
C LYS A 51 7.33 1.50 6.14
N HIS A 52 7.65 2.38 7.07
CA HIS A 52 7.05 2.36 8.41
C HIS A 52 6.21 3.61 8.68
N PRO A 53 5.16 3.52 9.52
CA PRO A 53 4.22 4.62 9.75
C PRO A 53 4.89 5.86 10.37
N ARG A 54 4.31 7.04 10.10
CA ARG A 54 4.58 8.30 10.83
C ARG A 54 3.60 8.53 11.98
N THR A 55 2.51 7.79 12.01
CA THR A 55 1.43 7.88 12.99
C THR A 55 1.84 7.26 14.33
N GLU A 56 1.23 7.73 15.41
CA GLU A 56 1.56 7.31 16.78
C GLU A 56 1.20 5.85 17.03
N HIS A 57 0.01 5.42 16.60
CA HIS A 57 -0.47 4.04 16.76
C HIS A 57 -0.28 3.20 15.48
N GLY A 58 0.61 3.64 14.59
CA GLY A 58 0.90 2.94 13.34
C GLY A 58 -0.32 2.82 12.43
N LEU A 59 -0.52 1.65 11.83
CA LEU A 59 -1.65 1.42 10.90
C LEU A 59 -3.03 1.57 11.54
N LYS A 60 -3.13 1.57 12.88
CA LYS A 60 -4.40 1.69 13.59
C LYS A 60 -4.99 3.10 13.52
N ASP A 61 -4.16 4.09 13.19
CA ASP A 61 -4.61 5.46 12.99
C ASP A 61 -5.16 5.68 11.56
N ALA A 62 -5.13 4.68 10.67
CA ALA A 62 -5.59 4.83 9.30
C ALA A 62 -7.05 5.30 9.23
N THR A 63 -7.35 6.20 8.29
CA THR A 63 -8.66 6.86 8.21
C THR A 63 -9.07 7.11 6.76
N THR A 64 -10.38 7.24 6.53
CA THR A 64 -10.99 7.74 5.29
C THR A 64 -11.43 9.20 5.40
N ASP A 65 -11.24 9.84 6.57
CA ASP A 65 -11.59 11.25 6.78
C ASP A 65 -10.70 12.19 5.94
N PRO A 66 -11.26 12.90 4.94
CA PRO A 66 -10.49 13.76 4.06
C PRO A 66 -9.81 14.94 4.79
N THR A 67 -10.37 15.39 5.92
CA THR A 67 -9.77 16.49 6.71
C THR A 67 -8.48 16.03 7.38
N GLN A 68 -8.50 14.85 8.01
CA GLN A 68 -7.31 14.27 8.61
C GLN A 68 -6.25 13.86 7.57
N ILE A 69 -6.69 13.33 6.42
CA ILE A 69 -5.80 13.02 5.29
C ILE A 69 -5.10 14.30 4.81
N ARG A 70 -5.85 15.37 4.51
CA ARG A 70 -5.26 16.67 4.10
C ARG A 70 -4.21 17.15 5.08
N LYS A 71 -4.54 17.16 6.38
CA LYS A 71 -3.61 17.57 7.44
C LYS A 71 -2.30 16.78 7.43
N TRP A 72 -2.36 15.46 7.26
CA TRP A 72 -1.14 14.64 7.21
C TRP A 72 -0.26 14.94 5.99
N TRP A 73 -0.84 15.13 4.81
CA TRP A 73 -0.07 15.41 3.59
C TRP A 73 0.31 16.88 3.42
N GLU A 74 -0.35 17.81 4.11
CA GLU A 74 0.16 19.17 4.30
C GLU A 74 1.40 19.17 5.19
N GLN A 75 1.39 18.37 6.26
CA GLN A 75 2.52 18.25 7.18
C GLN A 75 3.69 17.45 6.58
N TYR A 76 3.39 16.41 5.80
CA TYR A 76 4.37 15.52 5.18
C TYR A 76 4.08 15.30 3.69
N PRO A 77 4.31 16.31 2.82
CA PRO A 77 3.95 16.24 1.40
C PRO A 77 4.52 15.03 0.66
N ASP A 78 5.71 14.58 1.07
CA ASP A 78 6.39 13.45 0.43
C ASP A 78 6.09 12.08 1.02
N ALA A 79 5.28 12.00 2.09
CA ALA A 79 5.00 10.76 2.81
C ALA A 79 4.48 9.66 1.87
N ASN A 80 5.05 8.47 2.02
CA ASN A 80 4.50 7.29 1.36
C ASN A 80 3.12 6.97 1.90
N ILE A 81 2.31 6.30 1.09
CA ILE A 81 0.92 5.98 1.39
C ILE A 81 0.86 4.54 1.89
N GLY A 82 0.46 4.36 3.15
CA GLY A 82 0.13 3.05 3.72
C GLY A 82 -1.36 2.80 3.70
N ILE A 83 -1.76 1.57 3.39
CA ILE A 83 -3.15 1.09 3.49
C ILE A 83 -3.15 -0.20 4.30
N PRO A 84 -3.88 -0.27 5.43
CA PRO A 84 -4.01 -1.51 6.18
C PRO A 84 -4.71 -2.57 5.33
N THR A 85 -4.29 -3.83 5.45
CA THR A 85 -4.93 -4.97 4.80
C THR A 85 -5.93 -5.63 5.76
N GLY A 86 -6.74 -6.54 5.24
CA GLY A 86 -7.75 -7.26 6.00
C GLY A 86 -9.13 -6.61 5.96
N ALA A 87 -9.95 -6.94 6.95
CA ALA A 87 -11.36 -6.56 7.04
C ALA A 87 -11.58 -5.05 6.93
N VAL A 88 -10.67 -4.25 7.50
CA VAL A 88 -10.76 -2.79 7.54
C VAL A 88 -10.74 -2.15 6.13
N SER A 89 -9.99 -2.74 5.19
CA SER A 89 -9.93 -2.28 3.80
C SER A 89 -10.71 -3.17 2.83
N GLY A 90 -11.13 -4.35 3.28
CA GLY A 90 -11.90 -5.30 2.48
C GLY A 90 -11.06 -6.08 1.47
N PHE A 91 -9.73 -6.08 1.63
CA PHE A 91 -8.82 -6.84 0.76
C PHE A 91 -7.64 -7.43 1.53
N ASP A 92 -7.16 -8.56 1.02
CA ASP A 92 -5.90 -9.20 1.41
C ASP A 92 -4.92 -9.18 0.22
N VAL A 93 -3.64 -9.43 0.49
CA VAL A 93 -2.57 -9.33 -0.50
C VAL A 93 -1.69 -10.57 -0.45
N LEU A 94 -1.43 -11.12 -1.63
CA LEU A 94 -0.31 -12.00 -1.89
C LEU A 94 0.88 -11.15 -2.33
N ASP A 95 1.89 -11.05 -1.47
CA ASP A 95 3.10 -10.24 -1.71
C ASP A 95 4.23 -11.15 -2.19
N ILE A 96 4.62 -10.97 -3.45
CA ILE A 96 5.57 -11.79 -4.17
C ILE A 96 6.89 -11.02 -4.32
N ASP A 97 7.95 -11.55 -3.72
CA ASP A 97 9.31 -11.02 -3.85
C ASP A 97 10.19 -11.98 -4.68
N PRO A 98 10.49 -11.65 -5.95
CA PRO A 98 11.29 -12.51 -6.82
C PRO A 98 12.73 -12.68 -6.32
N ARG A 99 13.25 -11.73 -5.53
CA ARG A 99 14.61 -11.80 -4.97
C ARG A 99 14.77 -12.94 -3.96
N HIS A 100 13.65 -13.44 -3.44
CA HIS A 100 13.60 -14.56 -2.49
C HIS A 100 12.90 -15.79 -3.08
N GLY A 101 12.77 -15.86 -4.41
CA GLY A 101 12.18 -17.01 -5.11
C GLY A 101 10.64 -16.95 -5.25
N GLY A 102 10.03 -15.78 -5.04
CA GLY A 102 8.57 -15.63 -5.07
C GLY A 102 7.92 -16.08 -6.39
N ASP A 103 8.53 -15.77 -7.54
CA ASP A 103 8.00 -16.17 -8.84
C ASP A 103 7.97 -17.70 -9.00
N ILE A 104 9.01 -18.39 -8.53
CA ILE A 104 9.10 -19.85 -8.57
C ILE A 104 8.04 -20.45 -7.64
N SER A 105 7.92 -19.92 -6.41
CA SER A 105 6.89 -20.37 -5.47
C SER A 105 5.48 -20.18 -6.02
N LEU A 106 5.23 -19.07 -6.73
CA LEU A 106 3.94 -18.82 -7.37
C LEU A 106 3.68 -19.80 -8.51
N GLU A 107 4.66 -20.06 -9.38
CA GLU A 107 4.54 -21.03 -10.47
C GLU A 107 4.17 -22.43 -9.94
N VAL A 108 4.81 -22.87 -8.85
CA VAL A 108 4.50 -24.15 -8.19
C VAL A 108 3.06 -24.17 -7.67
N LEU A 109 2.61 -23.11 -7.00
CA LEU A 109 1.23 -23.01 -6.52
C LEU A 109 0.23 -23.05 -7.68
N GLU A 110 0.49 -22.33 -8.77
CA GLU A 110 -0.39 -22.31 -9.93
C GLU A 110 -0.44 -23.67 -10.65
N ALA A 111 0.68 -24.41 -10.70
CA ALA A 111 0.72 -25.76 -11.24
C ALA A 111 -0.11 -26.75 -10.40
N GLN A 112 -0.18 -26.54 -9.08
CA GLN A 112 -0.91 -27.41 -8.16
C GLN A 112 -2.40 -27.07 -8.05
N HIS A 113 -2.75 -25.78 -8.12
CA HIS A 113 -4.08 -25.28 -7.77
C HIS A 113 -4.78 -24.53 -8.91
N GLY A 114 -4.10 -24.32 -10.04
CA GLY A 114 -4.58 -23.50 -11.15
C GLY A 114 -4.10 -22.05 -11.06
N LYS A 115 -4.24 -21.33 -12.18
CA LYS A 115 -3.85 -19.91 -12.28
C LYS A 115 -4.62 -19.05 -11.29
N LEU A 116 -3.97 -17.99 -10.81
CA LEU A 116 -4.68 -16.96 -10.05
C LEU A 116 -5.78 -16.32 -10.91
N PRO A 117 -6.94 -15.97 -10.31
CA PRO A 117 -7.96 -15.22 -11.04
C PRO A 117 -7.45 -13.82 -11.37
N GLU A 118 -7.98 -13.22 -12.44
CA GLU A 118 -7.73 -11.81 -12.74
C GLU A 118 -8.21 -10.92 -11.59
N THR A 119 -7.33 -10.06 -11.10
CA THR A 119 -7.60 -9.16 -9.99
C THR A 119 -6.64 -7.96 -10.03
N SER A 120 -6.72 -7.06 -9.05
CA SER A 120 -5.83 -5.91 -9.00
C SER A 120 -4.40 -6.29 -8.63
N GLU A 121 -3.44 -5.65 -9.30
CA GLU A 121 -2.03 -5.87 -9.07
C GLU A 121 -1.27 -4.54 -9.09
N GLN A 122 -0.28 -4.40 -8.20
CA GLN A 122 0.74 -3.36 -8.32
C GLN A 122 2.15 -3.92 -8.32
N ILE A 123 3.02 -3.25 -9.05
CA ILE A 123 4.45 -3.48 -9.07
C ILE A 123 5.10 -2.68 -7.93
N THR A 124 5.92 -3.36 -7.14
CA THR A 124 6.67 -2.75 -6.04
C THR A 124 7.97 -2.15 -6.56
N GLY A 125 8.51 -1.15 -5.86
CA GLY A 125 9.83 -0.61 -6.19
C GLY A 125 10.97 -1.64 -6.05
N GLY A 126 10.75 -2.76 -5.36
CA GLY A 126 11.70 -3.88 -5.26
C GLY A 126 11.77 -4.76 -6.50
N GLY A 127 10.80 -4.64 -7.43
CA GLY A 127 10.62 -5.56 -8.56
C GLY A 127 9.67 -6.72 -8.26
N GLY A 128 9.13 -6.81 -7.03
CA GLY A 128 8.07 -7.74 -6.67
C GLY A 128 6.67 -7.21 -6.97
N ARG A 129 5.65 -7.99 -6.61
CA ARG A 129 4.24 -7.75 -6.96
C ARG A 129 3.36 -7.86 -5.71
N HIS A 130 2.38 -6.98 -5.59
CA HIS A 130 1.27 -7.16 -4.65
C HIS A 130 0.01 -7.50 -5.46
N ILE A 131 -0.52 -8.70 -5.26
CA ILE A 131 -1.75 -9.16 -5.92
C ILE A 131 -2.87 -9.14 -4.88
N LEU A 132 -3.91 -8.35 -5.14
CA LEU A 132 -4.98 -8.07 -4.18
C LEU A 132 -6.17 -9.00 -4.39
N PHE A 133 -6.75 -9.49 -3.30
CA PHE A 133 -7.96 -10.31 -3.30
C PHE A 133 -8.97 -9.73 -2.32
N ARG A 134 -10.28 -10.01 -2.51
CA ARG A 134 -11.29 -9.66 -1.51
C ARG A 134 -10.97 -10.34 -0.18
N HIS A 135 -11.22 -9.62 0.92
CA HIS A 135 -10.84 -10.09 2.25
C HIS A 135 -11.49 -11.43 2.60
N THR A 136 -10.69 -12.35 3.15
CA THR A 136 -11.13 -13.62 3.70
C THR A 136 -11.28 -13.51 5.23
N PRO A 137 -12.50 -13.66 5.78
CA PRO A 137 -12.72 -13.55 7.22
C PRO A 137 -11.80 -14.43 8.05
N GLY A 138 -11.13 -13.83 9.03
CA GLY A 138 -10.22 -14.53 9.94
C GLY A 138 -8.79 -14.73 9.41
N LEU A 139 -8.50 -14.36 8.16
CA LEU A 139 -7.14 -14.42 7.62
C LEU A 139 -6.25 -13.35 8.27
N LYS A 140 -5.11 -13.77 8.82
CA LYS A 140 -4.12 -12.90 9.47
C LYS A 140 -2.86 -12.79 8.63
N SER A 141 -2.20 -11.64 8.70
CA SER A 141 -0.90 -11.44 8.03
C SER A 141 0.13 -12.46 8.49
N ARG A 142 0.88 -13.03 7.54
CA ARG A 142 1.92 -14.01 7.79
C ARG A 142 3.04 -13.84 6.78
N ASN A 143 4.26 -13.65 7.26
CA ASN A 143 5.44 -13.54 6.40
C ASN A 143 6.07 -14.92 6.19
N GLY A 144 6.71 -15.13 5.03
CA GLY A 144 7.46 -16.33 4.69
C GLY A 144 6.59 -17.59 4.65
N VAL A 145 5.38 -17.49 4.08
CA VAL A 145 4.51 -18.68 3.95
C VAL A 145 5.09 -19.67 2.96
N LEU A 146 5.82 -19.16 1.96
CA LEU A 146 6.70 -19.85 1.04
C LEU A 146 7.91 -18.94 0.75
N PRO A 147 9.00 -19.45 0.15
CA PRO A 147 10.12 -18.61 -0.29
C PRO A 147 9.63 -17.44 -1.16
N GLY A 148 9.89 -16.21 -0.70
CA GLY A 148 9.50 -14.99 -1.39
C GLY A 148 7.99 -14.75 -1.47
N ILE A 149 7.17 -15.40 -0.65
CA ILE A 149 5.74 -15.14 -0.55
C ILE A 149 5.35 -14.80 0.88
N ASP A 150 4.74 -13.62 1.02
CA ASP A 150 4.06 -13.17 2.23
C ASP A 150 2.54 -13.07 1.99
N ILE A 151 1.76 -13.20 3.06
CA ILE A 151 0.33 -12.86 3.10
C ILE A 151 0.19 -11.59 3.94
N LYS A 152 -0.42 -10.54 3.37
CA LYS A 152 -0.83 -9.35 4.11
C LYS A 152 -2.37 -9.33 4.18
N ALA A 153 -2.90 -9.53 5.38
CA ALA A 153 -4.32 -9.59 5.68
C ALA A 153 -4.57 -8.77 6.96
N ASP A 154 -5.47 -9.19 7.84
CA ASP A 154 -5.70 -8.49 9.11
C ASP A 154 -4.39 -8.27 9.89
N GLY A 155 -4.25 -7.07 10.45
CA GLY A 155 -3.08 -6.63 11.23
C GLY A 155 -1.84 -6.27 10.39
N GLY A 156 -1.94 -6.36 9.07
CA GLY A 156 -0.89 -5.94 8.12
C GLY A 156 -1.25 -4.65 7.39
N TYR A 157 -0.32 -4.21 6.55
CA TYR A 157 -0.53 -3.11 5.60
C TYR A 157 0.41 -3.26 4.42
N ILE A 158 0.11 -2.55 3.34
CA ILE A 158 0.99 -2.39 2.18
C ILE A 158 1.28 -0.91 1.93
N LEU A 159 2.42 -0.62 1.30
CA LEU A 159 2.58 0.66 0.59
C LEU A 159 1.91 0.57 -0.77
N VAL A 160 1.31 1.66 -1.22
CA VAL A 160 0.63 1.74 -2.51
C VAL A 160 1.18 2.84 -3.40
N ALA A 161 0.86 2.75 -4.69
CA ALA A 161 1.19 3.80 -5.65
C ALA A 161 0.63 5.17 -5.20
N PRO A 162 1.34 6.29 -5.43
CA PRO A 162 2.59 6.39 -6.17
C PRO A 162 3.79 6.57 -5.23
N SER A 163 3.82 5.82 -4.10
CA SER A 163 4.91 5.84 -3.09
C SER A 163 6.29 5.57 -3.68
N ASN A 164 7.34 6.08 -3.03
CA ASN A 164 8.73 5.82 -3.42
C ASN A 164 9.34 4.64 -2.64
N HIS A 165 10.35 4.02 -3.24
CA HIS A 165 11.08 2.90 -2.67
C HIS A 165 12.57 3.23 -2.60
N PHE A 166 13.30 2.65 -1.64
CA PHE A 166 14.73 2.92 -1.42
C PHE A 166 15.61 2.58 -2.64
N SER A 167 15.10 1.75 -3.57
CA SER A 167 15.77 1.43 -4.83
C SER A 167 15.76 2.59 -5.84
N GLY A 168 15.06 3.70 -5.55
CA GLY A 168 14.81 4.80 -6.48
C GLY A 168 13.59 4.60 -7.38
N ARG A 169 12.99 3.40 -7.40
CA ARG A 169 11.74 3.13 -8.13
C ARG A 169 10.51 3.51 -7.31
N ARG A 170 9.36 3.62 -7.99
CA ARG A 170 8.05 3.89 -7.36
C ARG A 170 7.18 2.63 -7.36
N TYR A 171 6.24 2.59 -6.43
CA TYR A 171 5.09 1.70 -6.52
C TYR A 171 4.16 2.19 -7.64
N ALA A 172 3.65 1.28 -8.45
CA ALA A 172 2.74 1.59 -9.55
C ALA A 172 1.69 0.49 -9.71
N TRP A 173 0.42 0.87 -9.86
CA TRP A 173 -0.61 -0.08 -10.29
C TRP A 173 -0.33 -0.56 -11.71
N GLU A 174 -0.53 -1.84 -11.93
CA GLU A 174 -0.55 -2.40 -13.28
C GLU A 174 -1.74 -1.80 -14.04
N GLU A 175 -1.50 -1.25 -15.23
CA GLU A 175 -2.46 -0.37 -15.92
C GLU A 175 -3.76 -1.10 -16.27
N SER A 176 -3.65 -2.36 -16.66
CA SER A 176 -4.80 -3.24 -16.98
C SER A 176 -5.54 -3.76 -15.75
N SER A 177 -4.97 -3.57 -14.55
CA SER A 177 -5.39 -4.21 -13.30
C SER A 177 -5.45 -3.24 -12.12
N ARG A 178 -5.91 -2.02 -12.38
CA ARG A 178 -6.09 -1.00 -11.33
C ARG A 178 -7.21 -1.36 -10.34
N PRO A 179 -7.12 -0.94 -9.07
CA PRO A 179 -8.06 -1.36 -8.03
C PRO A 179 -9.49 -0.91 -8.28
N GLU A 180 -9.70 0.20 -8.98
CA GLU A 180 -11.03 0.70 -9.33
C GLU A 180 -11.82 -0.31 -10.16
N LYS A 181 -11.16 -1.17 -10.96
CA LYS A 181 -11.83 -2.23 -11.74
C LYS A 181 -12.43 -3.33 -10.86
N TYR A 182 -11.85 -3.59 -9.67
CA TYR A 182 -12.16 -4.79 -8.87
C TYR A 182 -12.74 -4.49 -7.49
N PHE A 183 -12.53 -3.27 -6.97
CA PHE A 183 -12.86 -2.88 -5.59
C PHE A 183 -13.86 -1.73 -5.49
N GLN A 184 -14.42 -1.24 -6.60
CA GLN A 184 -15.52 -0.27 -6.59
C GLN A 184 -16.76 -0.80 -5.84
N GLY A 185 -17.48 0.12 -5.20
CA GLY A 185 -18.83 -0.11 -4.69
C GLY A 185 -18.92 -0.96 -3.41
N ARG A 186 -18.42 -0.45 -2.27
CA ARG A 186 -18.93 -0.90 -0.96
C ARG A 186 -20.42 -0.54 -0.86
N SER A 187 -21.26 -1.37 -1.46
CA SER A 187 -22.69 -1.39 -1.19
C SER A 187 -22.92 -2.40 -0.06
N GLU A 188 -23.58 -1.86 0.96
CA GLU A 188 -24.15 -2.43 2.18
C GLU A 188 -24.15 -3.96 2.36
N VAL A 189 -23.69 -4.34 3.55
CA VAL A 189 -24.29 -5.36 4.47
C VAL A 189 -25.03 -6.53 3.81
N ALA A 190 -24.51 -7.74 4.03
CA ALA A 190 -25.33 -8.94 4.14
C ALA A 190 -25.30 -9.42 5.60
#